data_AF-A0A966WJT5-F1
#
_entry.id   AF-A0A966WJT5-F1
#
_cell.length_a   1.000
_cell.length_b   1.000
_cell.length_c   1.000
_cell.angle_alpha   90.00
_cell.angle_beta   90.00
_cell.angle_gamma   90.00
#
_symmetry.space_group_name_H-M   'P 1'
#
loop_
_entity.id
_entity.type
_entity.pdbx_description
1 polymer ?
#
loop_
_entity_poly.entity_id
_entity_poly.type
_entity_poly.pdbx_seq_one_letter_code
_entity_poly.pdbx_strand_id
1 'polypeptide(L)'
;MDCIRLLFEFGVAMPANFHHFKRRHLLGFLGAMAAWPVWAETEGYKTIDWNDLMPDPWVKEMTKEMAAISKLSYLQDTSEEANKAMGAIRKKLDEAPIVKAQLNKKVRLPGYAVPLDADRSEKREFLLVPYFGACIHTPPPPANQIVLVRPTAQSKIKKMPES
;
A
#
# COMPACT_ATOMS: atom_id res chain seq x y z
N MET A 1 -15.83 -13.43 -4.33
CA MET A 1 -15.21 -12.12 -4.06
C MET A 1 -13.89 -12.40 -3.35
N ASP A 2 -12.90 -12.82 -4.13
CA ASP A 2 -11.61 -13.25 -3.60
C ASP A 2 -10.77 -12.03 -3.26
N CYS A 3 -10.49 -11.88 -1.97
CA CYS A 3 -9.59 -10.86 -1.45
C CYS A 3 -8.18 -11.17 -2.00
N ILE A 4 -7.75 -10.43 -3.02
CA ILE A 4 -6.44 -10.59 -3.68
C ILE A 4 -5.35 -10.25 -2.66
N ARG A 5 -4.86 -11.30 -1.99
CA ARG A 5 -3.79 -11.26 -0.99
C ARG A 5 -2.45 -11.15 -1.73
N LEU A 6 -2.08 -9.95 -2.15
CA LEU A 6 -0.76 -9.68 -2.72
C LEU A 6 0.31 -9.79 -1.63
N LEU A 7 0.79 -11.02 -1.42
CA LEU A 7 2.00 -11.32 -0.67
C LEU A 7 3.19 -11.01 -1.56
N PHE A 8 3.80 -9.84 -1.38
CA PHE A 8 5.15 -9.61 -1.87
C PHE A 8 6.12 -10.37 -0.96
N GLU A 9 7.10 -11.07 -1.51
CA GLU A 9 8.21 -11.65 -0.75
C GLU A 9 9.51 -11.22 -1.43
N PHE A 10 10.38 -10.57 -0.66
CA PHE A 10 11.76 -10.33 -1.06
C PHE A 10 12.63 -11.32 -0.30
N GLY A 11 12.95 -12.44 -0.94
CA GLY A 11 13.96 -13.38 -0.46
C GLY A 11 15.35 -12.92 -0.90
N VAL A 12 16.25 -12.69 0.07
CA VAL A 12 17.69 -12.67 -0.18
C VAL A 12 18.22 -14.03 0.24
N ALA A 13 18.66 -14.80 -0.75
CA ALA A 13 19.45 -16.01 -0.56
C ALA A 13 20.90 -15.64 -0.23
N MET A 14 21.53 -16.34 0.71
CA MET A 14 22.99 -16.50 0.74
C MET A 14 23.39 -17.92 1.15
N PRO A 15 24.47 -18.48 0.59
CA PRO A 15 24.82 -19.88 0.69
C PRO A 15 25.82 -20.15 1.83
N ALA A 16 25.84 -21.37 2.36
CA ALA A 16 26.97 -21.85 3.13
C ALA A 16 27.23 -23.32 2.81
N ASN A 17 28.23 -23.54 1.95
CA ASN A 17 29.00 -24.78 1.86
C ASN A 17 29.75 -24.96 3.19
N PHE A 18 29.67 -26.13 3.82
CA PHE A 18 30.63 -26.52 4.85
C PHE A 18 31.04 -27.97 4.72
N HIS A 19 32.33 -28.18 4.96
CA HIS A 19 33.12 -29.37 4.69
C HIS A 19 32.74 -30.60 5.52
N HIS A 20 33.07 -31.76 4.93
CA HIS A 20 33.01 -33.10 5.49
C HIS A 20 33.83 -33.21 6.79
N PHE A 21 33.18 -33.44 7.94
CA PHE A 21 33.84 -33.69 9.23
C PHE A 21 33.55 -35.13 9.72
N LYS A 22 34.60 -35.92 9.91
CA LYS A 22 34.55 -37.34 10.31
C LYS A 22 34.06 -37.50 11.75
N ARG A 23 33.10 -38.42 11.96
CA ARG A 23 32.63 -38.91 13.26
C ARG A 23 33.76 -39.63 14.02
N ARG A 24 34.09 -39.17 15.24
CA ARG A 24 34.72 -40.00 16.29
C ARG A 24 33.85 -39.93 17.54
N HIS A 25 33.45 -41.11 18.00
CA HIS A 25 32.64 -41.35 19.18
C HIS A 25 33.36 -40.99 20.47
N LEU A 26 32.64 -40.38 21.42
CA LEU A 26 32.81 -40.57 22.86
C LEU A 26 31.53 -40.10 23.58
N LEU A 27 31.03 -40.97 24.47
CA LEU A 27 29.86 -40.77 25.32
C LEU A 27 30.11 -39.74 26.42
N GLY A 28 29.04 -39.02 26.81
CA GLY A 28 28.89 -38.52 28.18
C GLY A 28 28.57 -37.03 28.29
N PHE A 29 27.27 -36.70 28.37
CA PHE A 29 26.61 -35.81 29.34
C PHE A 29 25.20 -35.50 28.80
N LEU A 30 24.18 -36.13 29.40
CA LEU A 30 22.76 -35.84 29.13
C LEU A 30 22.38 -34.54 29.85
N GLY A 31 22.82 -33.40 29.30
CA GLY A 31 22.24 -32.10 29.60
C GLY A 31 21.19 -31.82 28.54
N ALA A 32 19.92 -32.15 28.81
CA ALA A 32 18.80 -31.79 27.96
C ALA A 32 18.59 -30.27 28.01
N MET A 33 19.42 -29.52 27.27
CA MET A 33 19.02 -28.20 26.81
C MET A 33 17.84 -28.43 25.88
N ALA A 34 16.64 -28.20 26.39
CA ALA A 34 15.49 -27.97 25.56
C ALA A 34 15.86 -26.79 24.66
N ALA A 35 16.34 -27.10 23.45
CA ALA A 35 16.35 -26.17 22.35
C ALA A 35 14.89 -25.87 22.08
N TRP A 36 14.36 -24.87 22.80
CA TRP A 36 13.12 -24.26 22.38
C TRP A 36 13.33 -23.88 20.92
N PRO A 37 12.46 -24.32 20.00
CA PRO A 37 12.47 -23.72 18.69
C PRO A 37 12.30 -22.23 18.95
N VAL A 38 13.31 -21.44 18.62
CA VAL A 38 13.07 -20.05 18.33
C VAL A 38 12.20 -20.13 17.10
N TRP A 39 10.89 -20.01 17.30
CA TRP A 39 9.98 -19.66 16.23
C TRP A 39 10.48 -18.29 15.79
N ALA A 40 11.35 -18.27 14.79
CA ALA A 40 11.67 -17.08 14.05
C ALA A 40 10.37 -16.69 13.36
N GLU A 41 9.55 -15.90 14.05
CA GLU A 41 8.46 -15.18 13.44
C GLU A 41 9.16 -14.22 12.48
N THR A 42 9.18 -14.59 11.19
CA THR A 42 9.62 -13.67 10.16
C THR A 42 8.73 -12.45 10.33
N GLU A 43 9.33 -11.30 10.69
CA GLU A 43 8.58 -10.05 10.87
C GLU A 43 7.72 -9.83 9.61
N GLY A 44 6.44 -10.16 9.74
CA GLY A 44 5.51 -10.10 8.63
C GLY A 44 5.31 -8.66 8.19
N TYR A 45 4.71 -8.47 7.02
CA TYR A 45 4.24 -7.16 6.60
C TYR A 45 3.24 -6.61 7.61
N LYS A 46 3.49 -5.42 8.14
CA LYS A 46 2.49 -4.69 8.94
C LYS A 46 1.34 -4.29 8.04
N THR A 47 0.13 -4.74 8.34
CA THR A 47 -1.06 -4.25 7.67
C THR A 47 -1.32 -2.80 8.12
N ILE A 48 -1.50 -1.90 7.15
CA ILE A 48 -1.91 -0.52 7.38
C ILE A 48 -3.24 -0.27 6.68
N ASP A 49 -3.92 0.79 7.09
CA ASP A 49 -5.14 1.27 6.47
C ASP A 49 -4.88 2.56 5.67
N TRP A 50 -5.78 2.90 4.75
CA TRP A 50 -5.72 4.15 4.01
C TRP A 50 -5.76 5.39 4.90
N ASN A 51 -6.42 5.31 6.06
CA ASN A 51 -6.41 6.39 7.05
C ASN A 51 -5.02 6.62 7.65
N ASP A 52 -4.14 5.61 7.68
CA ASP A 52 -2.74 5.76 8.15
C ASP A 52 -1.88 6.60 7.21
N LEU A 53 -2.38 6.90 6.00
CA LEU A 53 -1.74 7.72 4.97
C LEU A 53 -2.23 9.17 4.98
N MET A 54 -3.13 9.53 5.90
CA MET A 54 -3.69 10.88 6.02
C MET A 54 -3.28 11.52 7.36
N PRO A 55 -2.58 12.68 7.36
CA PRO A 55 -2.28 13.37 8.61
C PRO A 55 -3.53 13.97 9.27
N ASP A 56 -3.73 13.75 10.57
CA ASP A 56 -4.86 14.30 11.33
C ASP A 56 -5.08 15.82 11.15
N PRO A 57 -4.04 16.68 11.15
CA PRO A 57 -4.25 18.11 10.94
C PRO A 57 -4.89 18.41 9.58
N TRP A 58 -4.46 17.69 8.54
CA TRP A 58 -4.97 17.84 7.18
C TRP A 58 -6.40 17.30 7.06
N VAL A 59 -6.72 16.16 7.68
CA VAL A 59 -8.10 15.62 7.70
C VAL A 59 -9.07 16.62 8.35
N LYS A 60 -8.66 17.25 9.46
CA LYS A 60 -9.46 18.27 10.15
C LYS A 60 -9.67 19.52 9.30
N GLU A 61 -8.63 19.96 8.59
CA GLU A 61 -8.72 21.07 7.65
C GLU A 61 -9.70 20.75 6.51
N MET A 62 -9.49 19.64 5.81
CA MET A 62 -10.34 19.24 4.69
C MET A 62 -11.80 19.03 5.10
N THR A 63 -12.05 18.49 6.30
CA THR A 63 -13.42 18.34 6.81
C THR A 63 -14.12 19.69 6.97
N LYS A 64 -13.42 20.72 7.46
CA LYS A 64 -13.97 22.08 7.58
C LYS A 64 -14.25 22.69 6.21
N GLU A 65 -13.37 22.46 5.25
CA GLU A 65 -13.52 22.98 3.90
C GLU A 65 -14.67 22.33 3.14
N MET A 66 -14.79 21.00 3.23
CA MET A 66 -15.93 20.27 2.67
C MET A 66 -17.24 20.72 3.31
N ALA A 67 -17.25 20.97 4.63
CA ALA A 67 -18.41 21.55 5.31
C ALA A 67 -18.72 22.99 4.84
N ALA A 68 -17.71 23.79 4.50
CA ALA A 68 -17.91 25.13 3.95
C ALA A 68 -18.51 25.06 2.53
N ILE A 69 -18.11 24.10 1.71
CA ILE A 69 -18.63 23.93 0.34
C ILE A 69 -19.99 23.28 0.33
N SER A 70 -20.29 22.39 1.27
CA SER A 70 -21.64 21.89 1.45
C SER A 70 -22.65 23.01 1.71
N LYS A 71 -22.23 24.15 2.29
CA LYS A 71 -23.09 25.34 2.43
C LYS A 71 -23.33 26.07 1.11
N LEU A 72 -22.50 25.84 0.10
CA LEU A 72 -22.63 26.39 -1.25
C LEU A 72 -23.49 25.51 -2.18
N SER A 73 -24.18 24.49 -1.64
CA SER A 73 -25.03 23.58 -2.41
C SER A 73 -26.20 24.24 -3.14
N TYR A 74 -26.46 25.53 -2.87
CA TYR A 74 -27.48 26.32 -3.57
C TYR A 74 -26.96 26.92 -4.89
N LEU A 75 -25.64 26.89 -5.14
CA LEU A 75 -25.07 27.34 -6.40
C LEU A 75 -25.44 26.37 -7.52
N GLN A 76 -25.63 26.90 -8.73
CA GLN A 76 -25.75 26.05 -9.92
C GLN A 76 -24.38 25.46 -10.26
N ASP A 77 -24.34 24.17 -10.60
CA ASP A 77 -23.08 23.47 -10.92
C ASP A 77 -22.29 24.13 -12.06
N THR A 78 -22.99 24.84 -12.97
CA THR A 78 -22.39 25.56 -14.10
C THR A 78 -21.95 26.98 -13.77
N SER A 79 -22.20 27.48 -12.55
CA SER A 79 -21.80 28.84 -12.14
C SER A 79 -20.28 28.96 -11.99
N GLU A 80 -19.77 30.19 -12.18
CA GLU A 80 -18.34 30.46 -12.00
C GLU A 80 -17.92 30.25 -10.55
N GLU A 81 -18.76 30.62 -9.58
CA GLU A 81 -18.49 30.45 -8.16
C GLU A 81 -18.38 28.98 -7.77
N ALA A 82 -19.26 28.11 -8.28
CA ALA A 82 -19.20 26.67 -8.02
C ALA A 82 -17.92 26.06 -8.59
N ASN A 83 -17.59 26.39 -9.84
CA ASN A 83 -16.37 25.92 -10.50
C ASN A 83 -15.10 26.37 -9.75
N LYS A 84 -15.08 27.63 -9.27
CA LYS A 84 -13.97 28.16 -8.48
C LYS A 84 -13.82 27.45 -7.13
N ALA A 85 -14.93 27.22 -6.42
CA ALA A 85 -14.91 26.50 -5.16
C ALA A 85 -14.42 25.06 -5.33
N MET A 86 -14.91 24.35 -6.36
CA MET A 86 -14.48 22.99 -6.67
C MET A 86 -13.01 22.92 -7.10
N GLY A 87 -12.56 23.85 -7.93
CA GLY A 87 -11.15 23.96 -8.34
C GLY A 87 -10.21 24.20 -7.15
N ALA A 88 -10.63 25.04 -6.19
CA ALA A 88 -9.84 25.31 -4.98
C ALA A 88 -9.67 24.06 -4.11
N ILE A 89 -10.73 23.27 -3.91
CA ILE A 89 -10.61 21.97 -3.21
C ILE A 89 -9.78 21.01 -4.00
N ARG A 90 -10.00 20.91 -5.31
CA ARG A 90 -9.27 19.96 -6.14
C ARG A 90 -7.77 20.16 -5.98
N LYS A 91 -7.32 21.41 -6.02
CA LYS A 91 -5.92 21.76 -5.77
C LYS A 91 -5.41 21.25 -4.42
N LYS A 92 -6.18 21.38 -3.34
CA LYS A 92 -5.78 20.91 -2.00
C LYS A 92 -5.75 19.39 -1.88
N LEU A 93 -6.63 18.69 -2.59
CA LEU A 93 -6.61 17.24 -2.69
C LEU A 93 -5.39 16.74 -3.49
N ASP A 94 -5.01 17.47 -4.54
CA ASP A 94 -3.81 17.18 -5.34
C ASP A 94 -2.51 17.44 -4.55
N GLU A 95 -2.53 18.43 -3.65
CA GLU A 95 -1.41 18.79 -2.76
C GLU A 95 -1.44 18.03 -1.41
N ALA A 96 -2.24 16.97 -1.30
CA ALA A 96 -2.43 16.25 -0.04
C ALA A 96 -1.09 15.73 0.54
N PRO A 97 -0.76 16.04 1.80
CA PRO A 97 0.54 15.75 2.38
C PRO A 97 0.72 14.25 2.67
N ILE A 98 1.96 13.79 2.51
CA ILE A 98 2.36 12.42 2.84
C ILE A 98 2.66 12.24 4.34
N VAL A 99 2.31 11.08 4.89
CA VAL A 99 2.71 10.67 6.24
C VAL A 99 4.14 10.12 6.20
N LYS A 100 5.13 10.95 6.53
CA LYS A 100 6.56 10.58 6.49
C LYS A 100 6.89 9.29 7.26
N ALA A 101 6.16 9.01 8.34
CA ALA A 101 6.33 7.81 9.13
C ALA A 101 5.99 6.51 8.39
N GLN A 102 5.28 6.56 7.25
CA GLN A 102 4.94 5.37 6.45
C GLN A 102 5.91 5.11 5.29
N LEU A 103 6.86 6.03 5.05
CA LEU A 103 7.83 5.88 3.98
C LEU A 103 8.81 4.73 4.26
N ASN A 104 9.23 4.04 3.20
CA ASN A 104 10.22 2.95 3.23
C ASN A 104 9.87 1.75 4.12
N LYS A 105 8.60 1.58 4.50
CA LYS A 105 8.13 0.44 5.28
C LYS A 105 7.63 -0.69 4.38
N LYS A 106 7.90 -1.93 4.79
CA LYS A 106 7.26 -3.12 4.24
C LYS A 106 5.87 -3.26 4.85
N VAL A 107 4.85 -2.94 4.06
CA VAL A 107 3.45 -2.93 4.52
C VAL A 107 2.54 -3.81 3.66
N ARG A 108 1.38 -4.15 4.21
CA ARG A 108 0.24 -4.68 3.47
C ARG A 108 -0.85 -3.61 3.48
N LEU A 109 -1.32 -3.20 2.31
CA LEU A 109 -2.37 -2.21 2.15
C LEU A 109 -3.45 -2.82 1.23
N PRO A 110 -4.68 -3.04 1.71
CA PRO A 110 -5.77 -3.52 0.87
C PRO A 110 -6.21 -2.41 -0.10
N GLY A 111 -6.68 -2.77 -1.30
CA GLY A 111 -7.19 -1.80 -2.26
C GLY A 111 -7.54 -2.42 -3.61
N TYR A 112 -7.92 -1.58 -4.55
CA TYR A 112 -8.29 -1.95 -5.91
C TYR A 112 -7.20 -1.52 -6.89
N ALA A 113 -6.93 -2.34 -7.91
CA ALA A 113 -5.93 -2.03 -8.93
C ALA A 113 -6.57 -1.30 -10.11
N VAL A 114 -5.97 -0.17 -10.52
CA VAL A 114 -6.33 0.58 -11.72
C VAL A 114 -5.18 0.47 -12.71
N PRO A 115 -5.33 -0.29 -13.81
CA PRO A 115 -4.29 -0.46 -14.81
C PRO A 115 -3.90 0.88 -15.45
N LEU A 116 -2.60 1.04 -15.77
CA LEU A 116 -2.13 2.14 -16.61
C LEU A 116 -1.99 1.65 -18.06
N ASP A 117 -2.50 2.41 -19.02
CA ASP A 117 -2.61 2.02 -20.44
C ASP A 117 -1.27 1.97 -21.20
N ALA A 118 -0.16 2.32 -20.55
CA ALA A 118 1.13 2.55 -21.21
C ALA A 118 1.87 1.28 -21.66
N ASP A 119 1.53 0.10 -21.16
CA ASP A 119 2.23 -1.16 -21.46
C ASP A 119 1.20 -2.29 -21.68
N ARG A 120 1.56 -3.38 -22.38
CA ARG A 120 0.78 -4.62 -22.52
C ARG A 120 1.46 -5.84 -21.87
N SER A 121 2.52 -5.64 -21.09
CA SER A 121 3.20 -6.71 -20.36
C SER A 121 2.32 -7.37 -19.27
N GLU A 122 2.74 -8.52 -18.74
CA GLU A 122 2.03 -9.21 -17.64
C GLU A 122 2.29 -8.56 -16.26
N LYS A 123 3.35 -7.73 -16.15
CA LYS A 123 3.82 -7.09 -14.91
C LYS A 123 3.85 -5.56 -15.03
N ARG A 124 2.73 -4.97 -15.45
CA ARG A 124 2.64 -3.52 -15.66
C ARG A 124 2.48 -2.76 -14.35
N GLU A 125 2.83 -1.49 -14.40
CA GLU A 125 2.50 -0.54 -13.33
C GLU A 125 0.98 -0.33 -13.25
N PHE A 126 0.49 -0.13 -12.04
CA PHE A 126 -0.91 0.17 -11.77
C PHE A 126 -1.04 1.09 -10.57
N LEU A 127 -2.16 1.79 -10.44
CA LEU A 127 -2.49 2.54 -9.24
C LEU A 127 -3.28 1.63 -8.29
N LEU A 128 -2.89 1.58 -7.03
CA LEU A 128 -3.68 1.02 -5.96
C LEU A 128 -4.49 2.15 -5.32
N VAL A 129 -5.79 1.93 -5.17
CA VAL A 129 -6.76 2.93 -4.69
C VAL A 129 -7.69 2.35 -3.61
N PRO A 130 -8.28 3.18 -2.74
CA PRO A 130 -9.09 2.73 -1.61
C PRO A 130 -10.47 2.18 -1.98
N TYR A 131 -11.03 2.52 -3.13
CA TYR A 131 -12.38 2.12 -3.54
C TYR A 131 -12.49 1.82 -5.03
N PHE A 132 -13.45 0.97 -5.37
CA PHE A 132 -13.74 0.57 -6.75
C PHE A 132 -14.29 1.74 -7.57
N GLY A 133 -13.87 1.87 -8.83
CA GLY A 133 -14.34 2.92 -9.75
C GLY A 133 -13.71 4.31 -9.52
N ALA A 134 -12.73 4.43 -8.63
CA ALA A 134 -11.89 5.61 -8.50
C ALA A 134 -11.29 5.99 -9.87
N CYS A 135 -11.23 7.29 -10.15
CA CYS A 135 -10.69 7.86 -11.39
C CYS A 135 -11.45 7.55 -12.69
N ILE A 136 -12.53 6.77 -12.65
CA ILE A 136 -13.36 6.46 -13.83
C ILE A 136 -14.74 7.10 -13.71
N HIS A 137 -15.46 6.81 -12.63
CA HIS A 137 -16.84 7.26 -12.42
C HIS A 137 -16.97 8.33 -11.34
N THR A 138 -15.90 8.55 -10.58
CA THR A 138 -15.85 9.50 -9.47
C THR A 138 -14.60 10.34 -9.60
N PRO A 139 -14.60 11.57 -9.04
CA PRO A 139 -13.41 12.38 -8.95
C PRO A 139 -12.23 11.58 -8.37
N PRO A 140 -10.99 11.79 -8.84
CA PRO A 140 -9.85 11.05 -8.33
C PRO A 140 -9.67 11.27 -6.81
N PRO A 141 -9.22 10.25 -6.05
CA PRO A 141 -8.89 10.39 -4.64
C PRO A 141 -7.83 11.49 -4.38
N PRO A 142 -7.65 11.92 -3.12
CA PRO A 142 -6.52 12.75 -2.72
C PRO A 142 -5.18 12.10 -3.11
N ALA A 143 -4.13 12.90 -3.36
CA ALA A 143 -2.84 12.38 -3.81
C ALA A 143 -2.19 11.38 -2.83
N ASN A 144 -2.38 11.56 -1.51
CA ASN A 144 -1.93 10.64 -0.47
C ASN A 144 -2.82 9.38 -0.31
N GLN A 145 -3.82 9.21 -1.18
CA GLN A 145 -4.73 8.06 -1.26
C GLN A 145 -4.59 7.31 -2.59
N ILE A 146 -3.50 7.54 -3.32
CA ILE A 146 -3.17 6.84 -4.56
C ILE A 146 -1.74 6.31 -4.44
N VAL A 147 -1.54 5.01 -4.68
CA VAL A 147 -0.21 4.39 -4.66
C VAL A 147 0.14 3.87 -6.04
N LEU A 148 1.21 4.38 -6.64
CA LEU A 148 1.79 3.78 -7.84
C LEU A 148 2.55 2.50 -7.46
N VAL A 149 2.08 1.37 -7.95
CA VAL A 149 2.71 0.06 -7.73
C VAL A 149 3.53 -0.33 -8.96
N ARG A 150 4.80 -0.64 -8.72
CA ARG A 150 5.74 -1.18 -9.72
C ARG A 150 6.10 -2.62 -9.37
N PRO A 151 5.50 -3.62 -10.03
CA PRO A 151 5.85 -5.02 -9.79
C PRO A 151 7.33 -5.30 -10.12
N THR A 152 8.02 -6.05 -9.26
CA THR A 152 9.38 -6.53 -9.52
C THR A 152 9.36 -7.93 -10.15
N ALA A 153 10.51 -8.38 -10.66
CA ALA A 153 10.64 -9.74 -11.20
C ALA A 153 10.26 -10.82 -10.18
N GLN A 154 10.51 -10.58 -8.89
CA GLN A 154 10.24 -11.49 -7.77
C GLN A 154 8.81 -11.38 -7.23
N SER A 155 8.02 -10.39 -7.66
CA SER A 155 6.63 -10.27 -7.23
C SER A 155 5.80 -11.48 -7.69
N LYS A 156 4.89 -11.95 -6.83
CA LYS A 156 3.98 -13.09 -7.13
C LYS A 156 2.84 -12.70 -8.09
N ILE A 157 2.92 -11.53 -8.71
CA ILE A 157 1.95 -11.03 -9.70
C ILE A 157 2.27 -11.75 -11.02
N LYS A 158 1.47 -12.78 -11.31
CA LYS A 158 1.55 -13.53 -12.59
C LYS A 158 0.73 -12.85 -13.69
N LYS A 159 -0.38 -12.22 -13.33
CA LYS A 159 -1.28 -11.48 -14.22
C LYS A 159 -1.75 -10.24 -13.49
N MET A 160 -2.15 -9.23 -14.26
CA MET A 160 -2.73 -8.00 -13.71
C MET A 160 -3.97 -8.37 -12.85
N PRO A 161 -4.11 -7.81 -11.63
CA PRO A 161 -5.35 -7.97 -10.86
C PRO A 161 -6.49 -7.27 -11.61
N GLU A 162 -7.57 -7.99 -11.87
CA GLU A 162 -8.81 -7.38 -12.35
C GLU A 162 -9.53 -6.73 -11.15
N SER A 163 -10.05 -5.52 -11.36
CA SER A 163 -10.78 -4.73 -10.37
C SER A 163 -12.20 -5.22 -10.14
#